data_AF-A0A2E3BDW3-F1
#
_entry.id   AF-A0A2E3BDW3-F1
#
_cell.length_a   1.000
_cell.length_b   1.000
_cell.length_c   1.000
_cell.angle_alpha   90.00
_cell.angle_beta   90.00
_cell.angle_gamma   90.00
#
_symmetry.space_group_name_H-M   'P 1'
#
loop_
_entity.id
_entity.type
_entity.pdbx_description
1 polymer ?
#
loop_
_entity_poly.entity_id
_entity_poly.type
_entity_poly.pdbx_seq_one_letter_code
_entity_poly.pdbx_strand_id
1 'polypeptide(L)'
;MDVLVFYPENTLGCYGNSPLRYGDLDGDTTDEIVLFLGEDLVMFSPEQEAIIFSQNLNIADWMSKEETSQWITDFGKAGPLGDQHPQYQSSIIAFTSANYQSVQAGYRGYGKLYFGDFNSDGKRDIIVWRKIYQSLLRGNTKDGFALKKDNYLHYEKSASGIYDLADTDANTINGWLTSKDLTWSKGYPSKSECAGQEGQLIPEMHDPLLNDPDVLK
;
A
#
# COMPACT_ATOMS: atom_id res chain seq x y z
N MET A 1 -33.93 -0.01 2.45
CA MET A 1 -32.96 0.72 1.62
C MET A 1 -31.64 0.11 1.99
N ASP A 2 -31.29 -0.99 1.33
CA ASP A 2 -30.05 -1.69 1.60
C ASP A 2 -28.93 -0.88 0.99
N VAL A 3 -28.14 -0.26 1.86
CA VAL A 3 -26.87 0.32 1.46
C VAL A 3 -25.97 -0.86 1.14
N LEU A 4 -25.82 -1.18 -0.14
CA LEU A 4 -24.74 -2.00 -0.63
C LEU A 4 -23.44 -1.26 -0.32
N VAL A 5 -22.89 -1.49 0.86
CA VAL A 5 -21.50 -1.18 1.15
C VAL A 5 -20.69 -2.21 0.36
N PHE A 6 -20.09 -1.77 -0.75
CA PHE A 6 -19.01 -2.52 -1.36
C PHE A 6 -17.90 -2.58 -0.32
N TYR A 7 -17.75 -3.72 0.36
CA TYR A 7 -16.52 -4.01 1.07
C TYR A 7 -15.45 -4.10 -0.02
N PRO A 8 -14.43 -3.22 -0.05
CA PRO A 8 -13.26 -3.54 -0.82
C PRO A 8 -12.76 -4.88 -0.30
N GLU A 9 -12.39 -5.78 -1.20
CA GLU A 9 -11.60 -6.95 -0.82
C GLU A 9 -10.51 -6.49 0.13
N ASN A 10 -10.38 -7.18 1.27
CA ASN A 10 -9.35 -6.98 2.29
C ASN A 10 -8.04 -6.50 1.65
N THR A 11 -7.72 -5.21 1.74
CA THR A 11 -6.62 -4.63 0.96
C THR A 11 -5.25 -4.93 1.57
N LEU A 12 -5.23 -5.21 2.89
CA LEU A 12 -4.07 -5.59 3.68
C LEU A 12 -4.45 -6.74 4.60
N GLY A 13 -4.96 -7.83 4.05
CA GLY A 13 -5.56 -8.93 4.81
C GLY A 13 -6.69 -8.46 5.72
N CYS A 14 -6.85 -9.08 6.87
CA CYS A 14 -7.88 -8.72 7.85
C CYS A 14 -7.56 -7.47 8.67
N TYR A 15 -6.49 -6.72 8.37
CA TYR A 15 -6.20 -5.49 9.11
C TYR A 15 -7.37 -4.50 9.06
N GLY A 16 -8.18 -4.52 7.99
CA GLY A 16 -9.43 -3.76 7.91
C GLY A 16 -10.62 -4.34 8.71
N ASN A 17 -10.60 -5.64 9.05
CA ASN A 17 -11.67 -6.31 9.82
C ASN A 17 -11.45 -6.26 11.33
N SER A 18 -10.19 -6.14 11.76
CA SER A 18 -9.80 -5.87 13.14
C SER A 18 -8.87 -4.67 13.14
N PRO A 19 -9.43 -3.45 13.03
CA PRO A 19 -8.66 -2.26 12.68
C PRO A 19 -7.77 -1.74 13.80
N LEU A 20 -8.07 -2.07 15.05
CA LEU A 20 -7.44 -1.47 16.23
C LEU A 20 -6.35 -2.36 16.82
N ARG A 21 -5.19 -1.77 17.06
CA ARG A 21 -4.11 -2.29 17.93
C ARG A 21 -3.79 -1.27 19.01
N TYR A 22 -3.29 -1.77 20.14
CA TYR A 22 -2.79 -0.95 21.23
C TYR A 22 -1.42 -1.49 21.67
N GLY A 23 -0.41 -0.64 21.68
CA GLY A 23 0.94 -0.98 22.08
C GLY A 23 1.98 -0.03 21.50
N ASP A 24 3.20 -0.12 22.01
CA ASP A 24 4.39 0.60 21.53
C ASP A 24 4.81 0.15 20.12
N LEU A 25 4.35 0.86 19.09
CA LEU A 25 4.62 0.53 17.70
C LEU A 25 5.95 1.13 17.23
N ASP A 26 6.26 2.36 17.65
CA ASP A 26 7.49 3.06 17.21
C ASP A 26 8.73 2.72 18.06
N GLY A 27 8.53 2.02 19.18
CA GLY A 27 9.54 1.52 20.09
C GLY A 27 10.00 2.56 21.12
N ASP A 28 9.27 3.67 21.30
CA ASP A 28 9.62 4.75 22.22
C ASP A 28 9.22 4.52 23.68
N THR A 29 8.70 3.33 24.00
CA THR A 29 8.19 2.90 25.31
C THR A 29 6.86 3.50 25.73
N THR A 30 6.22 4.29 24.87
CA THR A 30 4.85 4.79 25.01
C THR A 30 3.93 3.95 24.13
N ASP A 31 2.73 3.63 24.61
CA ASP A 31 1.79 2.87 23.80
C ASP A 31 0.98 3.78 22.86
N GLU A 32 0.87 3.40 21.59
CA GLU A 32 -0.02 4.01 20.62
C GLU A 32 -1.31 3.21 20.43
N ILE A 33 -2.37 3.90 20.00
CA ILE A 33 -3.50 3.26 19.33
C ILE A 33 -3.25 3.32 17.82
N VAL A 34 -3.21 2.16 17.17
CA VAL A 34 -2.99 2.03 15.73
C VAL A 34 -4.28 1.58 15.07
N LEU A 35 -4.78 2.39 14.13
CA LEU A 35 -6.01 2.13 13.39
C LEU A 35 -5.71 1.92 11.91
N PHE A 36 -6.25 0.85 11.34
CA PHE A 36 -6.30 0.65 9.89
C PHE A 36 -7.69 1.02 9.39
N LEU A 37 -7.79 2.18 8.74
CA LEU A 37 -9.04 2.79 8.29
C LEU A 37 -9.08 2.77 6.75
N GLY A 38 -9.66 1.71 6.19
CA GLY A 38 -9.66 1.49 4.75
C GLY A 38 -8.24 1.27 4.22
N GLU A 39 -7.68 2.25 3.53
CA GLU A 39 -6.32 2.20 2.99
C GLU A 39 -5.28 2.89 3.89
N ASP A 40 -5.72 3.59 4.94
CA ASP A 40 -4.87 4.40 5.79
C ASP A 40 -4.51 3.67 7.08
N LEU A 41 -3.27 3.85 7.52
CA LEU A 41 -2.84 3.60 8.89
C LEU A 41 -2.78 4.93 9.64
N VAL A 42 -3.37 4.96 10.82
CA VAL A 42 -3.36 6.11 11.74
C VAL A 42 -2.76 5.68 13.08
N MET A 43 -1.79 6.43 13.59
CA MET A 43 -1.26 6.29 14.95
C MET A 43 -1.76 7.45 15.80
N PHE A 44 -2.45 7.12 16.89
CA PHE A 44 -2.95 8.05 17.88
C PHE A 44 -2.20 7.84 19.19
N SER A 45 -1.69 8.92 19.78
CA SER A 45 -1.11 8.90 21.12
C SER A 45 -2.20 9.18 22.16
N PRO A 46 -2.53 8.23 23.04
CA PRO A 46 -3.47 8.47 24.13
C PRO A 46 -2.98 9.54 25.11
N GLU A 47 -1.66 9.61 25.33
CA GLU A 47 -1.06 10.60 26.22
C GLU A 47 -1.20 12.03 25.69
N GLN A 48 -1.01 12.21 24.37
CA GLN A 48 -1.13 13.52 23.72
C GLN A 48 -2.56 13.85 23.28
N GLU A 49 -3.47 12.88 23.36
CA GLU A 49 -4.84 12.96 22.82
C GLU A 49 -4.88 13.38 21.34
N ALA A 50 -3.89 12.95 20.55
CA ALA A 50 -3.68 13.43 19.18
C ALA A 50 -3.26 12.33 18.21
N ILE A 51 -3.58 12.52 16.93
CA ILE A 51 -2.98 11.76 15.83
C ILE A 51 -1.54 12.25 15.67
N ILE A 52 -0.59 11.33 15.85
CA ILE A 52 0.84 11.63 15.75
C ILE A 52 1.45 11.19 14.43
N PHE A 53 0.77 10.30 13.69
CA PHE A 53 1.18 9.86 12.36
C PHE A 53 -0.03 9.32 11.58
N SER A 54 -0.05 9.53 10.26
CA SER A 54 -1.00 8.89 9.37
C SER A 54 -0.41 8.74 7.97
N GLN A 55 -0.61 7.58 7.34
CA GLN A 55 -0.24 7.32 5.96
C GLN A 55 -1.15 6.32 5.26
N ASN A 56 -1.37 6.56 3.97
CA ASN A 56 -1.96 5.60 3.06
C ASN A 56 -0.97 4.44 2.80
N LEU A 57 -1.37 3.21 3.10
CA LEU A 57 -0.55 2.01 2.93
C LEU A 57 -0.99 1.14 1.76
N ASN A 58 -2.12 1.44 1.13
CA ASN A 58 -2.65 0.66 0.03
C ASN A 58 -3.11 1.54 -1.13
N ILE A 59 -2.84 1.10 -2.36
CA ILE A 59 -3.46 1.62 -3.57
C ILE A 59 -4.20 0.45 -4.22
N ALA A 60 -5.53 0.50 -4.27
CA ALA A 60 -6.36 -0.49 -4.96
C ALA A 60 -7.14 0.11 -6.15
N ASP A 61 -6.42 0.71 -7.10
CA ASP A 61 -7.02 1.28 -8.32
C ASP A 61 -6.97 0.27 -9.48
N TRP A 62 -7.74 -0.81 -9.39
CA TRP A 62 -7.80 -1.80 -10.45
C TRP A 62 -9.14 -2.53 -10.49
N MET A 63 -9.51 -3.01 -11.67
CA MET A 63 -10.64 -3.90 -11.92
C MET A 63 -10.09 -5.29 -12.30
N SER A 64 -10.83 -6.36 -11.98
CA SER A 64 -10.45 -7.71 -12.42
C SER A 64 -10.33 -7.81 -13.94
N LYS A 65 -9.68 -8.86 -14.44
CA LYS A 65 -9.56 -9.11 -15.89
C LYS A 65 -10.91 -9.23 -16.58
N GLU A 66 -11.88 -9.85 -15.90
CA GLU A 66 -13.24 -10.01 -16.40
C GLU A 66 -13.96 -8.67 -16.49
N GLU A 67 -13.99 -7.91 -15.38
CA GLU A 67 -14.58 -6.56 -15.37
C GLU A 67 -13.91 -5.61 -16.36
N THR A 68 -12.58 -5.68 -16.49
CA THR A 68 -11.82 -4.90 -17.48
C THR A 68 -12.25 -5.27 -18.90
N SER A 69 -12.37 -6.57 -19.20
CA SER A 69 -12.79 -7.03 -20.52
C SER A 69 -14.22 -6.58 -20.82
N GLN A 70 -15.14 -6.79 -19.86
CA GLN A 70 -16.54 -6.40 -19.96
C GLN A 70 -16.69 -4.89 -20.18
N TRP A 71 -15.96 -4.07 -19.41
CA TRP A 71 -16.01 -2.61 -19.54
C TRP A 71 -15.50 -2.15 -20.92
N ILE A 72 -14.41 -2.74 -21.42
CA ILE A 72 -13.88 -2.39 -22.75
C ILE A 72 -14.87 -2.77 -23.86
N THR A 73 -15.48 -3.96 -23.78
CA THR A 73 -16.35 -4.50 -24.84
C THR A 73 -17.75 -3.89 -24.84
N ASP A 74 -18.41 -3.81 -23.68
CA ASP A 74 -19.83 -3.46 -23.58
C ASP A 74 -20.12 -2.06 -24.06
N PHE A 75 -19.19 -1.16 -23.78
CA PHE A 75 -19.39 0.20 -24.15
C PHE A 75 -18.94 0.50 -25.58
N GLY A 76 -18.26 -0.43 -26.27
CA GLY A 76 -17.64 -0.16 -27.58
C GLY A 76 -16.69 1.05 -27.57
N LYS A 77 -16.23 1.45 -26.37
CA LYS A 77 -15.64 2.77 -26.10
C LYS A 77 -14.15 2.85 -26.44
N ALA A 78 -13.47 1.71 -26.56
CA ALA A 78 -12.05 1.63 -26.92
C ALA A 78 -11.75 0.72 -28.12
N GLY A 79 -12.78 0.24 -28.82
CA GLY A 79 -12.63 -0.73 -29.91
C GLY A 79 -12.51 -2.19 -29.41
N PRO A 80 -12.12 -3.13 -30.29
CA PRO A 80 -11.98 -4.54 -29.90
C PRO A 80 -10.87 -4.71 -28.87
N LEU A 81 -11.10 -5.60 -27.91
CA LEU A 81 -10.10 -5.96 -26.90
C LEU A 81 -8.85 -6.56 -27.58
N GLY A 82 -7.77 -5.78 -27.63
CA GLY A 82 -6.47 -6.19 -28.16
C GLY A 82 -5.32 -6.17 -27.15
N ASP A 83 -4.15 -6.57 -27.63
CA ASP A 83 -2.92 -6.77 -26.85
C ASP A 83 -2.36 -5.50 -26.19
N GLN A 84 -2.72 -4.33 -26.70
CA GLN A 84 -2.29 -3.02 -26.16
C GLN A 84 -3.14 -2.54 -24.98
N HIS A 85 -4.23 -3.25 -24.65
CA HIS A 85 -4.99 -2.94 -23.45
C HIS A 85 -4.29 -3.51 -22.21
N PRO A 86 -4.44 -2.87 -21.04
CA PRO A 86 -4.01 -3.44 -19.78
C PRO A 86 -4.80 -4.72 -19.48
N GLN A 87 -4.17 -5.64 -18.75
CA GLN A 87 -4.84 -6.80 -18.18
C GLN A 87 -5.88 -6.40 -17.13
N TYR A 88 -5.56 -5.39 -16.33
CA TYR A 88 -6.38 -4.82 -15.28
C TYR A 88 -6.46 -3.31 -15.50
N GLN A 89 -7.66 -2.77 -15.70
CA GLN A 89 -7.88 -1.33 -15.91
C GLN A 89 -8.03 -0.59 -14.57
N SER A 90 -7.67 0.69 -14.54
CA SER A 90 -7.94 1.60 -13.41
C SER A 90 -9.46 1.71 -13.17
N SER A 91 -9.90 1.34 -11.97
CA SER A 91 -11.30 1.43 -11.56
C SER A 91 -11.72 2.89 -11.45
N ILE A 92 -10.84 3.76 -10.92
CA ILE A 92 -11.10 5.19 -10.81
C ILE A 92 -11.36 5.79 -12.19
N ILE A 93 -10.48 5.56 -13.17
CA ILE A 93 -10.66 6.10 -14.52
C ILE A 93 -11.89 5.51 -15.21
N ALA A 94 -12.15 4.21 -15.02
CA ALA A 94 -13.31 3.53 -15.58
C ALA A 94 -14.65 4.17 -15.15
N PHE A 95 -14.74 4.64 -13.90
CA PHE A 95 -15.98 5.15 -13.32
C PHE A 95 -16.06 6.68 -13.19
N THR A 96 -14.94 7.41 -13.32
CA THR A 96 -14.92 8.88 -13.15
C THR A 96 -14.61 9.66 -14.42
N SER A 97 -14.07 9.01 -15.47
CA SER A 97 -13.73 9.72 -16.69
C SER A 97 -14.98 10.19 -17.45
N ALA A 98 -15.11 11.51 -17.63
CA ALA A 98 -16.11 12.08 -18.54
C ALA A 98 -15.89 11.62 -19.99
N ASN A 99 -14.62 11.33 -20.34
CA ASN A 99 -14.21 10.68 -21.57
C ASN A 99 -14.07 9.18 -21.32
N TYR A 100 -15.20 8.47 -21.28
CA TYR A 100 -15.26 7.03 -21.08
C TYR A 100 -14.51 6.18 -22.13
N GLN A 101 -13.79 6.80 -23.07
CA GLN A 101 -12.91 6.12 -24.05
C GLN A 101 -11.49 5.91 -23.51
N SER A 102 -11.14 6.45 -22.34
CA SER A 102 -9.80 6.30 -21.77
C SER A 102 -9.67 4.95 -21.04
N VAL A 103 -9.00 3.99 -21.70
CA VAL A 103 -8.53 2.77 -21.03
C VAL A 103 -7.16 3.05 -20.45
N GLN A 104 -7.06 3.09 -19.13
CA GLN A 104 -5.80 3.28 -18.41
C GLN A 104 -5.46 2.05 -17.59
N ALA A 105 -4.17 1.75 -17.48
CA ALA A 105 -3.68 0.65 -16.64
C ALA A 105 -4.08 0.88 -15.19
N GLY A 106 -4.55 -0.17 -14.54
CA GLY A 106 -4.78 -0.19 -13.10
C GLY A 106 -3.47 -0.24 -12.32
N TYR A 107 -3.55 0.21 -11.08
CA TYR A 107 -2.46 0.30 -10.14
C TYR A 107 -2.76 -0.48 -8.87
N ARG A 108 -1.74 -1.18 -8.39
CA ARG A 108 -1.68 -1.73 -7.03
C ARG A 108 -0.53 -1.08 -6.30
N GLY A 109 -0.65 -0.92 -4.99
CA GLY A 109 0.44 -0.40 -4.19
C GLY A 109 0.32 -0.80 -2.74
N TYR A 110 1.46 -1.07 -2.13
CA TYR A 110 1.54 -1.50 -0.74
C TYR A 110 2.64 -0.71 -0.04
N GLY A 111 2.40 -0.35 1.22
CA GLY A 111 3.32 0.41 2.07
C GLY A 111 3.78 -0.42 3.27
N LYS A 112 5.05 -0.24 3.64
CA LYS A 112 5.64 -0.78 4.85
C LYS A 112 6.35 0.29 5.64
N LEU A 113 6.21 0.21 6.96
CA LEU A 113 6.81 1.11 7.93
C LEU A 113 8.06 0.49 8.54
N TYR A 114 9.04 1.34 8.81
CA TYR A 114 10.25 1.02 9.56
C TYR A 114 10.47 2.11 10.60
N PHE A 115 10.84 1.71 11.81
CA PHE A 115 10.96 2.60 12.96
C PHE A 115 12.39 2.60 13.49
N GLY A 116 12.89 3.77 13.86
CA GLY A 116 14.20 3.92 14.49
C GLY A 116 14.84 5.27 14.19
N ASP A 117 16.02 5.50 14.76
CA ASP A 117 16.84 6.67 14.44
C ASP A 117 17.66 6.38 13.17
N PHE A 118 17.24 6.97 12.04
CA PHE A 118 17.83 6.74 10.73
C PHE A 118 18.84 7.82 10.36
N ASN A 119 18.57 9.08 10.72
CA ASN A 119 19.44 10.21 10.42
C ASN A 119 20.52 10.47 11.51
N SER A 120 20.52 9.71 12.61
CA SER A 120 21.44 9.84 13.76
C SER A 120 21.31 11.17 14.52
N ASP A 121 20.12 11.76 14.55
CA ASP A 121 19.83 12.99 15.31
C ASP A 121 19.40 12.74 16.77
N GLY A 122 19.28 11.47 17.17
CA GLY A 122 18.87 11.05 18.51
C GLY A 122 17.35 11.02 18.71
N LYS A 123 16.56 11.25 17.66
CA LYS A 123 15.11 11.08 17.64
C LYS A 123 14.74 9.85 16.83
N ARG A 124 13.49 9.40 17.01
CA ARG A 124 12.95 8.32 16.19
C ARG A 124 12.32 8.89 14.93
N ASP A 125 12.50 8.16 13.85
CA ASP A 125 11.91 8.42 12.56
C ASP A 125 11.02 7.24 12.13
N ILE A 126 10.11 7.54 11.20
CA ILE A 126 9.35 6.55 10.45
C ILE A 126 9.77 6.63 8.99
N ILE A 127 10.25 5.51 8.43
CA ILE A 127 10.38 5.36 6.99
C ILE A 127 9.15 4.62 6.47
N VAL A 128 8.53 5.17 5.43
CA VAL A 128 7.53 4.45 4.63
C VAL A 128 8.15 4.05 3.30
N TRP A 129 8.29 2.75 3.07
CA TRP A 129 8.63 2.17 1.78
C TRP A 129 7.34 1.71 1.11
N ARG A 130 6.93 2.40 0.03
CA ARG A 130 5.77 2.02 -0.78
C ARG A 130 6.25 1.44 -2.11
N LYS A 131 5.82 0.22 -2.44
CA LYS A 131 5.99 -0.39 -3.76
C LYS A 131 4.73 -0.14 -4.58
N ILE A 132 4.88 0.42 -5.78
CA ILE A 132 3.77 0.73 -6.69
C ILE A 132 3.91 -0.10 -7.95
N TYR A 133 2.83 -0.76 -8.32
CA TYR A 133 2.72 -1.70 -9.42
C TYR A 133 1.73 -1.19 -10.45
N GLN A 134 2.02 -1.42 -11.73
CA GLN A 134 1.15 -1.07 -12.84
C GLN A 134 0.78 -2.34 -13.62
N SER A 135 -0.49 -2.45 -14.02
CA SER A 135 -0.96 -3.58 -14.82
C SER A 135 -0.08 -3.77 -16.06
N LEU A 136 0.29 -5.03 -16.30
CA LEU A 136 0.87 -5.45 -17.56
C LEU A 136 -0.16 -5.33 -18.69
N LEU A 137 0.33 -5.29 -19.93
CA LEU A 137 -0.50 -5.35 -21.12
C LEU A 137 -0.98 -6.79 -21.39
N ARG A 138 -2.11 -6.95 -22.06
CA ARG A 138 -2.67 -8.26 -22.43
C ARG A 138 -1.75 -9.05 -23.37
N GLY A 139 -0.97 -8.35 -24.20
CA GLY A 139 0.05 -8.98 -25.04
C GLY A 139 1.31 -9.43 -24.29
N ASN A 140 1.42 -9.16 -22.98
CA ASN A 140 2.55 -9.63 -22.19
C ASN A 140 2.42 -11.13 -21.90
N THR A 141 3.54 -11.86 -21.86
CA THR A 141 3.57 -13.29 -21.55
C THR A 141 3.35 -13.60 -20.07
N LYS A 142 3.54 -12.61 -19.19
CA LYS A 142 3.24 -12.69 -17.76
C LYS A 142 1.91 -12.05 -17.46
N ASP A 143 1.22 -12.64 -16.49
CA ASP A 143 0.01 -12.10 -15.92
C ASP A 143 0.31 -11.18 -14.73
N GLY A 144 -0.56 -10.18 -14.52
CA GLY A 144 -0.54 -9.33 -13.34
C GLY A 144 0.02 -7.93 -13.60
N PHE A 145 0.86 -7.48 -12.68
CA PHE A 145 1.40 -6.14 -12.59
C PHE A 145 2.93 -6.20 -12.61
N ALA A 146 3.58 -5.12 -13.03
CA ALA A 146 5.01 -4.94 -12.89
C ALA A 146 5.30 -3.83 -11.88
N LEU A 147 6.39 -3.98 -11.11
CA LEU A 147 6.91 -2.92 -10.25
C LEU A 147 7.21 -1.69 -11.11
N LYS A 148 6.52 -0.60 -10.84
CA LYS A 148 6.70 0.69 -11.50
C LYS A 148 7.72 1.56 -10.78
N LYS A 149 7.64 1.60 -9.45
CA LYS A 149 8.58 2.32 -8.60
C LYS A 149 8.51 1.87 -7.15
N ASP A 150 9.67 1.95 -6.48
CA ASP A 150 9.75 2.11 -5.04
C ASP A 150 9.64 3.59 -4.71
N ASN A 151 8.88 3.92 -3.67
CA ASN A 151 8.69 5.27 -3.17
C ASN A 151 9.03 5.28 -1.68
N TYR A 152 10.06 6.03 -1.31
CA TYR A 152 10.53 6.13 0.06
C TYR A 152 10.14 7.49 0.62
N LEU A 153 9.55 7.49 1.81
CA LEU A 153 9.19 8.69 2.56
C LEU A 153 9.85 8.60 3.93
N HIS A 154 10.34 9.73 4.44
CA HIS A 154 10.99 9.83 5.73
C HIS A 154 10.21 10.82 6.59
N TYR A 155 9.86 10.42 7.81
CA TYR A 155 9.16 11.25 8.78
C TYR A 155 9.98 11.37 10.07
N GLU A 156 10.24 12.59 10.51
CA GLU A 156 10.96 12.88 11.74
C GLU A 156 9.99 13.24 12.86
N LYS A 157 10.25 12.75 14.08
CA LYS A 157 9.44 13.14 15.24
C LYS A 157 9.77 14.58 15.65
N SER A 158 8.78 15.46 15.58
CA SER A 158 8.88 16.85 16.02
C SER A 158 8.95 16.95 17.55
N ALA A 159 9.25 18.15 18.05
CA ALA A 159 9.26 18.43 19.49
C ALA A 159 7.89 18.27 20.16
N SER A 160 6.80 18.35 19.39
CA SER A 160 5.44 18.08 19.86
C SER A 160 5.05 16.59 19.78
N GLY A 161 5.97 15.70 19.39
CA GLY A 161 5.72 14.26 19.31
C GLY A 161 4.99 13.81 18.04
N ILE A 162 4.79 14.70 17.07
CA ILE A 162 4.14 14.42 15.78
C ILE A 162 5.21 14.09 14.74
N TYR A 163 4.98 13.09 13.90
CA TYR A 163 5.85 12.72 12.79
C TYR A 163 5.58 13.55 11.54
N ASP A 164 6.51 14.42 11.19
CA ASP A 164 6.42 15.34 10.05
C ASP A 164 7.27 14.84 8.87
N LEU A 165 6.77 15.01 7.65
CA LEU A 165 7.48 14.61 6.44
C LEU A 165 8.77 15.45 6.28
N ALA A 166 9.91 14.77 6.23
CA ALA A 166 11.20 15.39 5.98
C ALA A 166 11.54 15.44 4.49
N ASP A 167 12.26 16.48 4.08
CA ASP A 167 12.83 16.59 2.72
C ASP A 167 14.14 15.79 2.65
N THR A 168 14.01 14.46 2.56
CA THR A 168 15.13 13.53 2.42
C THR A 168 15.06 12.84 1.07
N ASP A 169 16.19 12.80 0.36
CA ASP A 169 16.22 12.16 -0.95
C ASP A 169 16.08 10.63 -0.84
N ALA A 170 15.44 10.04 -1.85
CA ALA A 170 15.15 8.60 -1.87
C ALA A 170 16.39 7.71 -1.82
N ASN A 171 17.54 8.14 -2.35
CA ASN A 171 18.77 7.34 -2.33
C ASN A 171 19.35 7.28 -0.92
N THR A 172 19.28 8.39 -0.18
CA THR A 172 19.67 8.44 1.24
C THR A 172 18.79 7.51 2.06
N ILE A 173 17.46 7.57 1.91
CA ILE A 173 16.53 6.69 2.65
C ILE A 173 16.82 5.21 2.33
N ASN A 174 16.98 4.86 1.06
CA ASN A 174 17.33 3.50 0.64
C ASN A 174 18.69 3.05 1.20
N GLY A 175 19.67 3.96 1.27
CA GLY A 175 20.97 3.73 1.90
C GLY A 175 20.85 3.40 3.39
N TRP A 176 19.97 4.08 4.11
CA TRP A 176 19.69 3.78 5.51
C TRP A 176 19.05 2.41 5.70
N LEU A 177 18.02 2.08 4.91
CA LEU A 177 17.38 0.77 4.94
C LEU A 177 18.40 -0.35 4.65
N THR A 178 19.22 -0.17 3.62
CA THR A 178 20.26 -1.14 3.22
C THR A 178 21.31 -1.31 4.33
N SER A 179 21.82 -0.22 4.90
CA SER A 179 22.88 -0.28 5.93
C SER A 179 22.41 -0.95 7.24
N LYS A 180 21.10 -0.88 7.54
CA LYS A 180 20.48 -1.55 8.69
C LYS A 180 19.90 -2.93 8.35
N ASP A 181 20.17 -3.46 7.16
CA ASP A 181 19.64 -4.75 6.66
C ASP A 181 18.09 -4.82 6.73
N LEU A 182 17.41 -3.71 6.45
CA LEU A 182 15.95 -3.63 6.47
C LEU A 182 15.39 -3.92 5.07
N THR A 183 14.93 -5.15 4.88
CA THR A 183 14.30 -5.63 3.65
C THR A 183 12.79 -5.44 3.67
N TRP A 184 12.14 -5.53 2.50
CA TRP A 184 10.68 -5.50 2.37
C TRP A 184 9.99 -6.44 3.37
N SER A 185 10.45 -7.69 3.50
CA SER A 185 9.87 -8.66 4.43
C SER A 185 9.94 -8.26 5.92
N LYS A 186 10.85 -7.35 6.31
CA LYS A 186 11.02 -6.89 7.70
C LYS A 186 10.15 -5.69 8.07
N GLY A 187 9.63 -4.95 7.09
CA GLY A 187 8.77 -3.78 7.36
C GLY A 187 7.37 -4.16 7.84
N TYR A 188 6.79 -3.31 8.69
CA TYR A 188 5.45 -3.47 9.27
C TYR A 188 4.36 -2.91 8.33
N PRO A 189 3.20 -3.57 8.16
CA PRO A 189 2.89 -4.91 8.67
C PRO A 189 3.65 -5.98 7.87
N SER A 190 4.15 -7.00 8.56
CA SER A 190 4.95 -8.08 7.95
C SER A 190 4.23 -9.41 7.91
N LYS A 191 3.34 -9.67 8.87
CA LYS A 191 2.60 -10.93 9.04
C LYS A 191 1.11 -10.69 9.23
N SER A 192 0.33 -11.69 8.84
CA SER A 192 -1.11 -11.73 9.04
C SER A 192 -1.43 -11.85 10.52
N GLU A 193 -2.47 -11.12 10.94
CA GLU A 193 -3.08 -11.18 12.27
C GLU A 193 -4.48 -11.82 12.20
N CYS A 194 -4.81 -12.44 11.07
CA CYS A 194 -6.15 -12.97 10.83
C CYS A 194 -6.35 -14.26 11.59
N ALA A 195 -7.54 -14.42 12.16
CA ALA A 195 -7.94 -15.64 12.85
C ALA A 195 -7.66 -16.89 12.00
N GLY A 196 -6.76 -17.76 12.45
CA GLY A 196 -6.36 -18.99 11.75
C GLY A 196 -5.26 -18.82 10.70
N GLN A 197 -4.71 -17.61 10.53
CA GLN A 197 -3.58 -17.29 9.64
C GLN A 197 -2.51 -16.46 10.35
N GLU A 198 -2.52 -16.41 11.68
CA GLU A 198 -1.59 -15.60 12.46
C GLU A 198 -0.14 -15.99 12.17
N GLY A 199 0.71 -15.00 11.96
CA GLY A 199 2.13 -15.22 11.65
C GLY A 199 2.42 -15.69 10.22
N GLN A 200 1.39 -15.92 9.40
CA GLN A 200 1.55 -16.20 7.97
C GLN A 200 1.85 -14.91 7.19
N LEU A 201 2.21 -15.04 5.92
CA LEU A 201 2.38 -13.90 5.03
C LEU A 201 1.02 -13.23 4.77
N ILE A 202 1.00 -11.90 4.67
CA ILE A 202 -0.20 -11.14 4.28
C ILE A 202 -0.40 -11.38 2.78
N PRO A 203 -1.49 -12.05 2.35
CA PRO A 203 -1.63 -12.53 0.98
C PRO A 203 -1.49 -11.44 -0.08
N GLU A 204 -2.09 -10.28 0.16
CA GLU A 204 -2.12 -9.15 -0.78
C GLU A 204 -0.73 -8.53 -0.97
N MET A 205 0.10 -8.59 0.07
CA MET A 205 1.48 -8.11 0.06
C MET A 205 2.49 -9.18 -0.32
N HIS A 206 2.04 -10.40 -0.72
CA HIS A 206 2.85 -11.54 -1.19
C HIS A 206 2.21 -12.21 -2.42
N ASP A 207 1.44 -11.44 -3.20
CA ASP A 207 0.68 -11.93 -4.35
C ASP A 207 1.60 -12.19 -5.56
N PRO A 208 1.61 -13.42 -6.12
CA PRO A 208 2.34 -13.76 -7.34
C PRO A 208 2.09 -12.82 -8.53
N LEU A 209 0.90 -12.22 -8.61
CA LEU A 209 0.56 -11.27 -9.68
C LEU A 209 1.36 -9.96 -9.61
N LEU A 210 2.04 -9.65 -8.50
CA LEU A 210 2.87 -8.46 -8.41
C LEU A 210 4.19 -8.59 -9.18
N ASN A 211 4.58 -9.82 -9.56
CA ASN A 211 5.81 -10.14 -10.29
C ASN A 211 7.08 -9.53 -9.69
N ASP A 212 7.13 -9.37 -8.36
CA ASP A 212 8.22 -8.73 -7.64
C ASP A 212 8.95 -9.75 -6.74
N PRO A 213 10.21 -10.09 -7.05
CA PRO A 213 10.97 -11.06 -6.26
C PRO A 213 11.15 -10.68 -4.79
N ASP A 214 11.07 -9.41 -4.40
CA ASP A 214 11.18 -8.99 -3.00
C ASP A 214 9.90 -9.30 -2.21
N VAL A 215 8.79 -9.39 -2.92
CA VAL A 215 7.46 -9.68 -2.37
C VAL A 215 7.19 -11.18 -2.30
N LEU A 216 7.86 -11.99 -3.11
CA LEU A 216 7.64 -13.44 -3.17
C LEU A 216 8.55 -14.26 -2.23
N LYS A 217 9.32 -13.60 -1.36
CA LYS A 217 10.29 -14.21 -0.45
C LYS A 217 9.80 -14.25 1.00
#